data_AF-A0A7I4FJI4-F1
#
_entry.id   AF-A0A7I4FJI4-F1
#
_cell.length_a   1.000
_cell.length_b   1.000
_cell.length_c   1.000
_cell.angle_alpha   90.00
_cell.angle_beta   90.00
_cell.angle_gamma   90.00
#
_symmetry.space_group_name_H-M   'P 1'
#
loop_
_entity.id
_entity.type
_entity.pdbx_description
1 polymer ?
#
loop_
_entity_poly.entity_id
_entity_poly.type
_entity_poly.pdbx_seq_one_letter_code
_entity_poly.pdbx_strand_id
1 'polypeptide(L)'
;MALLLAMCISISASSLGIAEYQDIKISMYLRILIPITFSRAIRGCFRRTVLIVHTFMDITGLVVIFVMLSAWLATTFFSESTLEFKDYGTSLLNLFVLLTTANNPSVWSTAYRTNRLAFFFFSTYLLVGFFFLMNLAFSVIYSNYKAQMAVEVAKRTTARQGNLKAAFSLLDVRHQEWIDGATMIALFLAIGRYRHISDIRARTSHLFLALNRRGDFKIWSDEFEELCDVIAKEVESPPDLFQSRRRMSKNEMQFVTHPVYTYVTWALTLGSLAAAITQLNVGGSAQVLLLSIEFLFGWVFAMDALLKVYLQGWKSYWSSTLNAFDFVVTLLILALHFISFFNENARPWVTYLLLVRGLRTFALVSLITRWRLMVQTLIIVIPATAPILALQFLVCSMFSVLGMHLFGGLVYEGNYALAGTEYLTLGFEAFNYNDYASAMATSFNLCVVNKWYVIMDGYAAATNSRWSRIYFMTFWAIAVVFTLNVVVAFFTEALTCQMEKAERIRAREMRRNQEETSAPVRRRSGLNLPFRVTRSLSYYDLYEDIVKKT
;
A
#
# COMPACT_ATOMS: atom_id res chain seq x y z
N MET A 1 20.21 16.35 -14.67
CA MET A 1 20.47 17.80 -14.65
C MET A 1 19.53 18.57 -13.71
N ALA A 2 18.20 18.57 -13.90
CA ALA A 2 17.28 19.36 -13.05
C ALA A 2 17.32 19.03 -11.54
N LEU A 3 17.60 17.78 -11.15
CA LEU A 3 17.71 17.33 -9.75
C LEU A 3 18.97 17.88 -9.08
N LEU A 4 20.11 17.84 -9.80
CA LEU A 4 21.35 18.52 -9.40
C LEU A 4 21.14 20.03 -9.33
N LEU A 5 20.39 20.62 -10.25
CA LEU A 5 20.13 22.06 -10.28
C LEU A 5 19.22 22.50 -9.12
N ALA A 6 18.17 21.75 -8.79
CA ALA A 6 17.30 22.04 -7.63
C ALA A 6 18.00 21.76 -6.30
N MET A 7 18.81 20.70 -6.21
CA MET A 7 19.67 20.45 -5.05
C MET A 7 20.74 21.53 -4.91
N CYS A 8 21.41 21.92 -6.00
CA CYS A 8 22.34 23.03 -6.02
C CYS A 8 21.63 24.33 -5.64
N ILE A 9 20.43 24.64 -6.13
CA ILE A 9 19.68 25.83 -5.68
C ILE A 9 19.34 25.75 -4.18
N SER A 10 18.94 24.59 -3.66
CA SER A 10 18.70 24.40 -2.22
C SER A 10 19.99 24.53 -1.39
N ILE A 11 21.10 23.96 -1.88
CA ILE A 11 22.42 23.97 -1.22
C ILE A 11 23.03 25.37 -1.28
N SER A 12 22.94 26.03 -2.44
CA SER A 12 23.35 27.40 -2.68
C SER A 12 22.50 28.39 -1.88
N ALA A 13 21.17 28.19 -1.80
CA ALA A 13 20.31 28.99 -0.93
C ALA A 13 20.67 28.82 0.55
N SER A 14 21.08 27.62 0.98
CA SER A 14 21.60 27.40 2.33
C SER A 14 23.02 27.96 2.55
N SER A 15 23.87 28.03 1.52
CA SER A 15 25.25 28.53 1.64
C SER A 15 25.37 30.05 1.50
N LEU A 16 24.39 30.70 0.87
CA LEU A 16 24.37 32.15 0.66
C LEU A 16 23.84 32.96 1.85
N GLY A 17 23.43 32.31 2.96
CA GLY A 17 22.88 33.00 4.15
C GLY A 17 21.52 33.67 3.93
N ILE A 18 21.01 33.73 2.69
CA ILE A 18 19.70 34.30 2.32
C ILE A 18 18.53 33.46 2.88
N ALA A 19 18.80 32.23 3.36
CA ALA A 19 17.82 31.33 3.94
C ALA A 19 17.72 31.37 5.48
N GLU A 20 18.48 32.24 6.16
CA GLU A 20 18.36 32.49 7.60
C GLU A 20 17.68 33.85 7.81
N TYR A 21 16.36 33.88 7.64
CA TYR A 21 15.56 34.96 8.19
C TYR A 21 14.98 34.47 9.51
N GLN A 22 15.47 35.00 10.63
CA GLN A 22 15.00 34.70 12.00
C GLN A 22 14.94 33.20 12.35
N ASP A 23 16.08 32.50 12.39
CA ASP A 23 16.23 31.08 12.82
C ASP A 23 15.42 30.02 12.03
N ILE A 24 14.58 30.43 11.07
CA ILE A 24 13.77 29.53 10.25
C ILE A 24 14.55 29.16 8.99
N LYS A 25 15.01 27.90 8.94
CA LYS A 25 15.72 27.35 7.78
C LYS A 25 14.73 27.00 6.65
N ILE A 26 14.39 27.98 5.81
CA ILE A 26 13.48 27.83 4.66
C ILE A 26 13.95 26.72 3.70
N SER A 27 15.26 26.47 3.63
CA SER A 27 15.87 25.40 2.84
C SER A 27 15.31 24.01 3.17
N MET A 28 14.87 23.74 4.40
CA MET A 28 14.29 22.45 4.80
C MET A 28 12.93 22.21 4.14
N TYR A 29 12.07 23.23 4.08
CA TYR A 29 10.76 23.15 3.43
C TYR A 29 10.89 22.95 1.92
N LEU A 30 11.84 23.64 1.29
CA LEU A 30 12.13 23.47 -0.14
C LEU A 30 12.54 22.03 -0.46
N ARG A 31 13.37 21.39 0.39
CA ARG A 31 13.78 19.99 0.20
C ARG A 31 12.61 19.02 0.21
N ILE A 32 11.60 19.25 1.07
CA ILE A 32 10.39 18.43 1.14
C ILE A 32 9.54 18.57 -0.14
N LEU A 33 9.59 19.71 -0.83
CA LEU A 33 8.82 19.93 -2.07
C LEU A 33 9.51 19.35 -3.32
N ILE A 34 10.81 19.05 -3.28
CA ILE A 34 11.56 18.52 -4.45
C ILE A 34 10.92 17.25 -5.03
N PRO A 35 10.54 16.22 -4.24
CA PRO A 35 9.92 15.00 -4.76
C PRO A 35 8.63 15.24 -5.56
N ILE A 36 7.85 16.28 -5.20
CA ILE A 36 6.60 16.66 -5.89
C ILE A 36 6.90 17.16 -7.31
N THR A 37 8.01 17.88 -7.50
CA THR A 37 8.36 18.41 -8.84
C THR A 37 8.92 17.33 -9.76
N PHE A 38 9.66 16.37 -9.20
CA PHE A 38 10.38 15.36 -9.97
C PHE A 38 9.50 14.16 -10.35
N SER A 39 8.72 13.63 -9.40
CA SER A 39 7.90 12.45 -9.66
C SER A 39 6.58 12.85 -10.32
N ARG A 40 6.40 12.48 -11.60
CA ARG A 40 5.12 12.67 -12.32
C ARG A 40 3.94 12.03 -11.57
N ALA A 41 4.18 10.89 -10.91
CA ALA A 41 3.17 10.19 -10.13
C ALA A 41 2.75 11.00 -8.88
N ILE A 42 3.71 11.47 -8.08
CA ILE A 42 3.44 12.27 -6.87
C ILE A 42 2.80 13.60 -7.25
N ARG A 43 3.30 14.28 -8.29
CA ARG A 43 2.71 15.54 -8.79
C ARG A 43 1.25 15.37 -9.21
N GLY A 44 0.95 14.28 -9.90
CA GLY A 44 -0.42 13.93 -10.28
C GLY A 44 -1.31 13.73 -9.05
N CYS A 45 -0.83 12.99 -8.04
CA CYS A 45 -1.54 12.82 -6.76
C CYS A 45 -1.75 14.15 -6.03
N PHE A 46 -0.72 14.99 -5.93
CA PHE A 46 -0.80 16.29 -5.27
C PHE A 46 -1.84 17.19 -5.94
N ARG A 47 -1.79 17.33 -7.27
CA ARG A 47 -2.77 18.14 -8.01
C ARG A 47 -4.20 17.65 -7.79
N ARG A 48 -4.42 16.33 -7.83
CA ARG A 48 -5.75 15.74 -7.57
C ARG A 48 -6.23 16.02 -6.16
N THR A 49 -5.34 15.88 -5.19
CA THR A 49 -5.64 16.16 -3.78
C THR A 49 -6.06 17.62 -3.61
N VAL A 50 -5.30 18.57 -4.16
CA VAL A 50 -5.64 20.01 -4.11
C VAL A 50 -7.00 20.32 -4.75
N LEU A 51 -7.34 19.66 -5.86
CA LEU A 51 -8.64 19.87 -6.53
C LEU A 51 -9.84 19.45 -5.66
N ILE A 52 -9.66 18.51 -4.72
CA ILE A 52 -10.73 17.99 -3.86
C ILE A 52 -10.88 18.83 -2.58
N VAL A 53 -9.88 19.63 -2.23
CA VAL A 53 -9.87 20.45 -1.00
C VAL A 53 -11.13 21.29 -0.85
N HIS A 54 -11.60 21.96 -1.92
CA HIS A 54 -12.79 22.82 -1.82
C HIS A 54 -14.02 22.04 -1.36
N THR A 55 -14.28 20.87 -1.95
CA THR A 55 -15.42 20.02 -1.56
C THR A 55 -15.31 19.50 -0.13
N PHE A 56 -14.08 19.36 0.38
CA PHE A 56 -13.83 18.98 1.76
C PHE A 56 -14.11 20.12 2.74
N MET A 57 -13.88 21.37 2.34
CA MET A 57 -14.13 22.53 3.20
C MET A 57 -15.62 22.67 3.56
N ASP A 58 -16.53 22.37 2.62
CA ASP A 58 -17.98 22.44 2.86
C ASP A 58 -18.43 21.50 3.99
N ILE A 59 -17.94 20.26 3.99
CA ILE A 59 -18.26 19.27 5.03
C ILE A 59 -17.54 19.57 6.34
N THR A 60 -16.30 20.04 6.25
CA THR A 60 -15.56 20.50 7.44
C THR A 60 -16.33 21.62 8.14
N GLY A 61 -16.94 22.54 7.39
CA GLY A 61 -17.83 23.57 7.92
C GLY A 61 -19.01 22.99 8.70
N LEU A 62 -19.70 21.98 8.14
CA LEU A 62 -20.80 21.30 8.82
C LEU A 62 -20.35 20.65 10.16
N VAL A 63 -19.20 19.96 10.15
CA VAL A 63 -18.62 19.34 11.35
C VAL A 63 -18.27 20.38 12.40
N VAL A 64 -17.63 21.49 12.01
CA VAL A 64 -17.25 22.56 12.93
C VAL A 64 -18.49 23.19 13.58
N ILE A 65 -19.53 23.47 12.80
CA ILE A 65 -20.80 24.01 13.32
C ILE A 65 -21.43 23.03 14.31
N PHE A 66 -21.47 21.73 13.98
CA PHE A 66 -22.00 20.70 14.87
C PHE A 66 -21.25 20.65 16.22
N VAL A 67 -19.92 20.70 16.19
CA VAL A 67 -19.10 20.68 17.41
C VAL A 67 -19.29 21.97 18.22
N MET A 68 -19.37 23.14 17.57
CA MET A 68 -19.63 24.41 18.26
C MET A 68 -21.00 24.43 18.95
N LEU A 69 -22.06 24.01 18.26
CA LEU A 69 -23.41 23.91 18.83
C LEU A 69 -23.46 22.91 19.99
N SER A 70 -22.82 21.75 19.81
CA SER A 70 -22.74 20.72 20.85
C SER A 70 -21.95 21.20 22.07
N ALA A 71 -20.89 21.99 21.86
CA ALA A 71 -20.09 22.57 22.95
C ALA A 71 -20.90 23.58 23.77
N TRP A 72 -21.71 24.39 23.10
CA TRP A 72 -22.63 25.31 23.77
C TRP A 72 -23.67 24.55 24.62
N LEU A 73 -24.28 23.48 24.07
CA LEU A 73 -25.19 22.62 24.82
C LEU A 73 -24.49 21.92 26.00
N ALA A 74 -23.26 21.43 25.80
CA ALA A 74 -22.51 20.78 26.88
C ALA A 74 -22.19 21.75 28.03
N THR A 75 -21.78 22.98 27.72
CA THR A 75 -21.56 24.00 28.76
C THR A 75 -22.83 24.32 29.54
N THR A 76 -23.98 24.42 28.87
CA THR A 76 -25.23 24.78 29.53
C THR A 76 -25.74 23.65 30.42
N PHE A 77 -25.57 22.39 30.02
CA PHE A 77 -26.01 21.24 30.82
C PHE A 77 -25.04 20.82 31.93
N PHE A 78 -23.72 20.96 31.72
CA PHE A 78 -22.73 20.32 32.58
C PHE A 78 -21.77 21.26 33.31
N SER A 79 -21.84 22.58 33.10
CA SER A 79 -20.92 23.56 33.70
C SER A 79 -20.87 23.51 35.22
N GLU A 80 -22.00 23.27 35.89
CA GLU A 80 -22.05 23.15 37.35
C GLU A 80 -21.56 21.78 37.86
N SER A 81 -21.71 20.75 37.04
CA SER A 81 -21.48 19.36 37.45
C SER A 81 -20.05 18.86 37.23
N THR A 82 -19.30 19.45 36.28
CA THR A 82 -18.00 18.93 35.85
C THR A 82 -17.02 20.03 35.48
N LEU A 83 -15.76 19.84 35.86
CA LEU A 83 -14.66 20.76 35.50
C LEU A 83 -14.36 20.74 34.00
N GLU A 84 -14.59 19.62 33.34
CA GLU A 84 -14.28 19.42 31.92
C GLU A 84 -15.18 20.26 31.00
N PHE A 85 -16.40 20.57 31.46
CA PHE A 85 -17.39 21.34 30.71
C PHE A 85 -17.69 22.71 31.33
N LYS A 86 -16.77 23.22 32.17
CA LYS A 86 -16.96 24.49 32.88
C LYS A 86 -17.01 25.70 31.93
N ASP A 87 -16.04 25.80 31.03
CA ASP A 87 -15.93 26.90 30.07
C ASP A 87 -16.30 26.44 28.66
N TYR A 88 -16.78 27.36 27.82
CA TYR A 88 -17.07 27.05 26.41
C TYR A 88 -15.82 26.59 25.65
N GLY A 89 -14.67 27.23 25.89
CA GLY A 89 -13.42 26.86 25.22
C GLY A 89 -12.92 25.46 25.61
N THR A 90 -13.03 25.07 26.88
CA THR A 90 -12.63 23.73 27.34
C THR A 90 -13.62 22.67 26.85
N SER A 91 -14.92 22.97 26.89
CA SER A 91 -15.97 22.11 26.34
C SER A 91 -15.79 21.86 24.85
N LEU A 92 -15.50 22.91 24.08
CA LEU A 92 -15.25 22.83 22.65
C LEU A 92 -14.08 21.90 22.33
N LEU A 93 -12.96 22.06 23.05
CA LEU A 93 -11.79 21.21 22.88
C LEU A 93 -12.07 19.77 23.29
N ASN A 94 -12.72 19.54 24.42
CA ASN A 94 -13.03 18.21 24.93
C ASN A 94 -14.00 17.46 24.02
N LEU A 95 -15.01 18.14 23.47
CA LEU A 95 -15.89 17.56 22.46
C LEU A 95 -15.20 17.35 21.11
N PHE A 96 -14.30 18.24 20.71
CA PHE A 96 -13.49 18.03 19.51
C PHE A 96 -12.60 16.78 19.64
N VAL A 97 -11.96 16.57 20.79
CA VAL A 97 -11.21 15.34 21.07
C VAL A 97 -12.16 14.14 21.14
N LEU A 98 -13.36 14.30 21.70
CA LEU A 98 -14.38 13.23 21.76
C LEU A 98 -14.90 12.83 20.37
N LEU A 99 -14.95 13.77 19.42
CA LEU A 99 -15.28 13.49 18.03
C LEU A 99 -14.30 12.49 17.40
N THR A 100 -13.04 12.52 17.85
CA THR A 100 -12.00 11.55 17.46
C THR A 100 -12.04 10.24 18.27
N THR A 101 -12.92 10.16 19.28
CA THR A 101 -13.04 9.07 20.25
C THR A 101 -11.81 8.83 21.13
N ALA A 102 -10.80 9.72 21.09
CA ALA A 102 -9.52 9.53 21.79
C ALA A 102 -9.60 9.65 23.31
N ASN A 103 -10.55 10.43 23.84
CA ASN A 103 -10.80 10.63 25.28
C ASN A 103 -12.08 9.92 25.77
N ASN A 104 -12.60 8.97 25.01
CA ASN A 104 -13.72 8.13 25.44
C ASN A 104 -13.18 6.90 26.20
N PRO A 105 -13.70 6.53 27.38
CA PRO A 105 -14.85 7.12 28.11
C PRO A 105 -14.49 8.15 29.18
N SER A 106 -13.22 8.55 29.31
CA SER A 106 -12.76 9.38 30.43
C SER A 106 -13.49 10.72 30.54
N VAL A 107 -13.72 11.40 29.41
CA VAL A 107 -14.21 12.80 29.37
C VAL A 107 -15.61 13.02 29.97
N TRP A 108 -16.46 12.00 29.95
CA TRP A 108 -17.85 12.13 30.43
C TRP A 108 -18.16 11.21 31.59
N SER A 109 -17.17 10.48 32.08
CA SER A 109 -17.30 9.57 33.24
C SER A 109 -17.77 10.30 34.50
N THR A 110 -17.24 11.51 34.76
CA THR A 110 -17.63 12.36 35.89
C THR A 110 -19.05 12.89 35.74
N ALA A 111 -19.45 13.29 34.53
CA ALA A 111 -20.81 13.74 34.23
C ALA A 111 -21.81 12.59 34.43
N TYR A 112 -21.48 11.38 33.97
CA TYR A 112 -22.30 10.19 34.12
C TYR A 112 -22.48 9.74 35.57
N ARG A 113 -21.42 9.86 36.39
CA ARG A 113 -21.49 9.57 37.83
C ARG A 113 -22.47 10.50 38.55
N THR A 114 -22.54 11.76 38.10
CA THR A 114 -23.44 12.76 38.69
C THR A 114 -24.87 12.59 38.18
N ASN A 115 -25.05 12.40 36.88
CA ASN A 115 -26.35 12.18 36.26
C ASN A 115 -26.26 11.11 35.16
N ARG A 116 -26.98 9.99 35.36
CA ARG A 116 -27.04 8.90 34.38
C ARG A 116 -27.62 9.33 33.04
N LEU A 117 -28.46 10.36 33.01
CA LEU A 117 -29.03 10.91 31.76
C LEU A 117 -27.99 11.58 30.86
N ALA A 118 -26.81 11.92 31.40
CA ALA A 118 -25.69 12.43 30.59
C ALA A 118 -25.31 11.46 29.47
N PHE A 119 -25.54 10.15 29.67
CA PHE A 119 -25.35 9.12 28.63
C PHE A 119 -26.06 9.47 27.32
N PHE A 120 -27.30 9.96 27.37
CA PHE A 120 -28.07 10.27 26.17
C PHE A 120 -27.44 11.40 25.36
N PHE A 121 -26.88 12.41 26.03
CA PHE A 121 -26.17 13.49 25.36
C PHE A 121 -24.92 12.96 24.63
N PHE A 122 -24.02 12.28 25.34
CA PHE A 122 -22.75 11.80 24.75
C PHE A 122 -22.96 10.68 23.72
N SER A 123 -23.94 9.80 23.94
CA SER A 123 -24.30 8.77 22.97
C SER A 123 -24.87 9.38 21.68
N THR A 124 -25.75 10.39 21.79
CA THR A 124 -26.28 11.11 20.61
C THR A 124 -25.17 11.89 19.89
N TYR A 125 -24.28 12.54 20.66
CA TYR A 125 -23.12 13.25 20.10
C TYR A 125 -22.21 12.32 19.28
N LEU A 126 -21.89 11.13 19.80
CA LEU A 126 -21.07 10.15 19.07
C LEU A 126 -21.81 9.54 17.88
N LEU A 127 -23.12 9.27 18.01
CA LEU A 127 -23.94 8.76 16.92
C LEU A 127 -23.95 9.73 15.73
N VAL A 128 -24.21 11.02 15.99
CA VAL A 128 -24.28 12.04 14.94
C VAL A 128 -22.89 12.48 14.49
N GLY A 129 -22.00 12.80 15.41
CA GLY A 129 -20.66 13.32 15.09
C GLY A 129 -19.73 12.27 14.50
N PHE A 130 -19.51 11.18 15.22
CA PHE A 130 -18.53 10.18 14.82
C PHE A 130 -19.11 9.20 13.78
N PHE A 131 -20.26 8.59 14.05
CA PHE A 131 -20.78 7.56 13.13
C PHE A 131 -21.41 8.14 11.86
N PHE A 132 -22.08 9.29 11.93
CA PHE A 132 -22.72 9.89 10.76
C PHE A 132 -21.79 10.89 10.06
N LEU A 133 -21.41 11.98 10.72
CA LEU A 133 -20.68 13.07 10.06
C LEU A 133 -19.26 12.68 9.60
N MET A 134 -18.48 11.94 10.40
CA MET A 134 -17.13 11.51 9.95
C MET A 134 -17.17 10.51 8.80
N ASN A 135 -18.11 9.56 8.83
CA ASN A 135 -18.29 8.61 7.72
C ASN A 135 -18.85 9.30 6.47
N LEU A 136 -19.70 10.31 6.62
CA LEU A 136 -20.14 11.16 5.52
C LEU A 136 -18.97 11.93 4.91
N ALA A 137 -18.11 12.53 5.74
CA ALA A 137 -16.90 13.21 5.27
C ALA A 137 -16.00 12.27 4.48
N PHE A 138 -15.75 11.06 4.98
CA PHE A 138 -15.02 10.02 4.26
C PHE A 138 -15.69 9.67 2.92
N SER A 139 -17.00 9.48 2.91
CA SER A 139 -17.76 9.10 1.70
C SER A 139 -17.64 10.16 0.60
N VAL A 140 -17.74 11.44 0.93
CA VAL A 140 -17.63 12.52 -0.06
C VAL A 140 -16.20 12.67 -0.57
N ILE A 141 -15.18 12.53 0.29
CA ILE A 141 -13.78 12.48 -0.16
C ILE A 141 -13.60 11.32 -1.12
N TYR A 142 -14.12 10.13 -0.79
CA TYR A 142 -14.03 8.94 -1.63
C TYR A 142 -14.70 9.14 -2.99
N SER A 143 -15.94 9.66 -3.04
CA SER A 143 -16.66 9.86 -4.30
C SER A 143 -16.00 10.92 -5.19
N ASN A 144 -15.57 12.04 -4.62
CA ASN A 144 -14.92 13.10 -5.37
C ASN A 144 -13.54 12.67 -5.86
N TYR A 145 -12.79 11.95 -5.03
CA TYR A 145 -11.50 11.39 -5.42
C TYR A 145 -11.65 10.38 -6.56
N LYS A 146 -12.65 9.49 -6.47
CA LYS A 146 -12.98 8.53 -7.53
C LYS A 146 -13.36 9.22 -8.84
N ALA A 147 -14.20 10.27 -8.79
CA ALA A 147 -14.57 11.04 -9.96
C ALA A 147 -13.35 11.71 -10.63
N GLN A 148 -12.46 12.32 -9.83
CA GLN A 148 -11.22 12.92 -10.35
C GLN A 148 -10.25 11.89 -10.93
N MET A 149 -10.21 10.67 -10.36
CA MET A 149 -9.47 9.56 -10.94
C MET A 149 -10.02 9.15 -12.30
N ALA A 150 -11.35 9.07 -12.45
CA ALA A 150 -12.00 8.71 -13.71
C ALA A 150 -11.64 9.68 -14.85
N VAL A 151 -11.72 10.99 -14.58
CA VAL A 151 -11.39 12.04 -15.56
C VAL A 151 -9.94 11.95 -16.04
N GLU A 152 -8.99 11.73 -15.14
CA GLU A 152 -7.56 11.65 -15.50
C GLU A 152 -7.25 10.44 -16.39
N VAL A 153 -7.91 9.31 -16.15
CA VAL A 153 -7.71 8.14 -16.99
C VAL A 153 -8.37 8.33 -18.34
N ALA A 154 -9.59 8.87 -18.40
CA ALA A 154 -10.24 9.22 -19.67
C ALA A 154 -9.32 10.12 -20.51
N LYS A 155 -8.73 11.17 -19.90
CA LYS A 155 -7.76 12.05 -20.56
C LYS A 155 -6.55 11.29 -21.12
N ARG A 156 -6.02 10.30 -20.40
CA ARG A 156 -4.88 9.49 -20.86
C ARG A 156 -5.24 8.53 -21.96
N THR A 157 -6.41 7.89 -21.87
CA THR A 157 -6.93 7.02 -22.93
C THR A 157 -7.13 7.84 -24.21
N THR A 158 -7.72 9.04 -24.12
CA THR A 158 -7.85 9.95 -25.27
C THR A 158 -6.49 10.40 -25.81
N ALA A 159 -5.52 10.73 -24.95
CA ALA A 159 -4.17 11.10 -25.40
C ALA A 159 -3.45 9.93 -26.09
N ARG A 160 -3.59 8.70 -25.58
CA ARG A 160 -3.06 7.48 -26.20
C ARG A 160 -3.73 7.24 -27.55
N GLN A 161 -5.05 7.34 -27.63
CA GLN A 161 -5.80 7.22 -28.89
C GLN A 161 -5.37 8.28 -29.90
N GLY A 162 -5.17 9.52 -29.47
CA GLY A 162 -4.63 10.58 -30.32
C GLY A 162 -3.24 10.25 -30.85
N ASN A 163 -2.34 9.72 -30.01
CA ASN A 163 -1.00 9.31 -30.43
C ASN A 163 -1.02 8.11 -31.39
N LEU A 164 -1.89 7.12 -31.15
CA LEU A 164 -2.04 5.95 -32.03
C LEU A 164 -2.63 6.35 -33.38
N LYS A 165 -3.62 7.25 -33.40
CA LYS A 165 -4.15 7.83 -34.65
C LYS A 165 -3.11 8.65 -35.39
N ALA A 166 -2.30 9.44 -34.70
CA ALA A 166 -1.17 10.15 -35.30
C ALA A 166 -0.14 9.17 -35.89
N ALA A 167 0.19 8.09 -35.18
CA ALA A 167 1.08 7.04 -35.69
C ALA A 167 0.48 6.33 -36.92
N PHE A 168 -0.82 6.03 -36.92
CA PHE A 168 -1.53 5.47 -38.07
C PHE A 168 -1.47 6.42 -39.28
N SER A 169 -1.70 7.72 -39.06
CA SER A 169 -1.63 8.72 -40.13
C SER A 169 -0.25 8.86 -40.77
N LEU A 170 0.83 8.54 -40.04
CA LEU A 170 2.20 8.51 -40.59
C LEU A 170 2.47 7.25 -41.41
N LEU A 171 1.75 6.16 -41.14
CA LEU A 171 1.88 4.89 -41.86
C LEU A 171 1.02 4.88 -43.13
N ASP A 172 -0.11 5.58 -43.11
CA ASP A 172 -0.97 5.79 -44.28
C ASP A 172 -0.43 6.90 -45.19
N VAL A 173 0.65 6.58 -45.92
CA VAL A 173 1.30 7.50 -46.87
C VAL A 173 0.36 7.95 -48.00
N ARG A 174 -0.70 7.18 -48.28
CA ARG A 174 -1.62 7.43 -49.40
C ARG A 174 -2.93 8.09 -48.98
N HIS A 175 -3.13 8.35 -47.68
CA HIS A 175 -4.40 8.87 -47.12
C HIS A 175 -5.62 8.04 -47.52
N GLN A 176 -5.47 6.71 -47.54
CA GLN A 176 -6.52 5.78 -47.94
C GLN A 176 -7.40 5.33 -46.76
N GLU A 177 -7.10 5.75 -45.53
CA GLU A 177 -7.75 5.35 -44.27
C GLU A 177 -7.52 3.87 -43.87
N TRP A 178 -6.65 3.16 -44.60
CA TRP A 178 -6.29 1.77 -44.33
C TRP A 178 -4.83 1.48 -44.68
N ILE A 179 -4.24 0.49 -44.00
CA ILE A 179 -2.85 0.07 -44.19
C ILE A 179 -2.80 -1.26 -44.95
N ASP A 180 -1.95 -1.31 -45.99
CA ASP A 180 -1.61 -2.53 -46.74
C ASP A 180 -0.84 -3.55 -45.87
N GLY A 181 -1.07 -4.85 -46.13
CA GLY A 181 -0.36 -5.93 -45.45
C GLY A 181 1.17 -5.86 -45.58
N ALA A 182 1.71 -5.34 -46.69
CA ALA A 182 3.15 -5.16 -46.89
C ALA A 182 3.75 -4.10 -45.95
N THR A 183 3.05 -2.97 -45.78
CA THR A 183 3.45 -1.87 -44.89
C THR A 183 3.38 -2.31 -43.43
N MET A 184 2.39 -3.12 -43.08
CA MET A 184 2.27 -3.75 -41.78
C MET A 184 3.46 -4.69 -41.51
N ILE A 185 3.82 -5.58 -42.44
CA ILE A 185 4.97 -6.48 -42.27
C ILE A 185 6.26 -5.68 -42.06
N ALA A 186 6.43 -4.56 -42.78
CA ALA A 186 7.55 -3.64 -42.58
C ALA A 186 7.56 -3.00 -41.18
N LEU A 187 6.39 -2.60 -40.65
CA LEU A 187 6.23 -2.13 -39.28
C LEU A 187 6.64 -3.21 -38.26
N PHE A 188 6.18 -4.45 -38.42
CA PHE A 188 6.56 -5.54 -37.51
C PHE A 188 8.04 -5.89 -37.58
N LEU A 189 8.66 -5.81 -38.77
CA LEU A 189 10.09 -5.95 -38.94
C LEU A 189 10.86 -4.83 -38.22
N ALA A 190 10.36 -3.59 -38.28
CA ALA A 190 10.94 -2.45 -37.57
C ALA A 190 10.77 -2.57 -36.05
N ILE A 191 9.59 -2.96 -35.59
CA ILE A 191 9.26 -3.22 -34.18
C ILE A 191 10.11 -4.38 -33.63
N GLY A 192 10.26 -5.47 -34.39
CA GLY A 192 11.11 -6.61 -34.03
C GLY A 192 12.60 -6.31 -33.99
N ARG A 193 13.03 -5.13 -34.47
CA ARG A 193 14.41 -4.63 -34.30
C ARG A 193 14.66 -4.11 -32.88
N TYR A 194 13.62 -3.82 -32.10
CA TYR A 194 13.74 -3.42 -30.71
C TYR A 194 13.92 -4.65 -29.81
N ARG A 195 15.02 -4.65 -29.04
CA ARG A 195 15.58 -5.77 -28.26
C ARG A 195 14.62 -6.46 -27.25
N HIS A 196 13.49 -5.84 -26.94
CA HIS A 196 12.54 -6.32 -25.92
C HIS A 196 11.31 -7.04 -26.51
N ILE A 197 11.21 -7.14 -27.82
CA ILE A 197 10.08 -7.76 -28.52
C ILE A 197 10.62 -9.05 -29.13
N SER A 198 10.19 -10.19 -28.57
CA SER A 198 10.53 -11.52 -29.10
C SER A 198 10.15 -11.60 -30.58
N ASP A 199 10.79 -12.48 -31.36
CA ASP A 199 10.69 -12.48 -32.82
C ASP A 199 9.25 -12.75 -33.30
N ILE A 200 8.45 -11.68 -33.41
CA ILE A 200 7.05 -11.69 -33.86
C ILE A 200 6.97 -12.25 -35.29
N ARG A 201 8.07 -12.25 -36.05
CA ARG A 201 8.16 -12.71 -37.44
C ARG A 201 7.42 -14.02 -37.72
N ALA A 202 7.61 -15.04 -36.88
CA ALA A 202 6.98 -16.35 -37.06
C ALA A 202 5.46 -16.37 -36.75
N ARG A 203 4.95 -15.39 -36.00
CA ARG A 203 3.55 -15.28 -35.55
C ARG A 203 2.78 -14.13 -36.20
N THR A 204 3.45 -13.27 -36.98
CA THR A 204 2.88 -12.08 -37.65
C THR A 204 1.68 -12.42 -38.52
N SER A 205 1.75 -13.52 -39.29
CA SER A 205 0.66 -13.97 -40.17
C SER A 205 -0.59 -14.38 -39.37
N HIS A 206 -0.40 -15.03 -38.23
CA HIS A 206 -1.49 -15.44 -37.35
C HIS A 206 -2.10 -14.25 -36.59
N LEU A 207 -1.28 -13.29 -36.16
CA LEU A 207 -1.76 -12.06 -35.54
C LEU A 207 -2.57 -11.23 -36.55
N PHE A 208 -2.08 -11.12 -37.78
CA PHE A 208 -2.79 -10.45 -38.88
C PHE A 208 -4.16 -11.08 -39.14
N LEU A 209 -4.23 -12.41 -39.24
CA LEU A 209 -5.48 -13.15 -39.45
C LEU A 209 -6.46 -13.05 -38.28
N ALA A 210 -5.96 -12.95 -37.04
CA ALA A 210 -6.81 -12.83 -35.86
C ALA A 210 -7.46 -11.44 -35.72
N LEU A 211 -6.86 -10.40 -36.30
CA LEU A 211 -7.28 -9.00 -36.18
C LEU A 211 -8.06 -8.49 -37.40
N ASN A 212 -7.86 -9.10 -38.58
CA ASN A 212 -8.59 -8.78 -39.80
C ASN A 212 -10.05 -9.29 -39.70
N ARG A 213 -10.91 -8.58 -38.94
CA ARG A 213 -12.33 -8.94 -38.75
C ARG A 213 -13.14 -8.76 -40.04
N ARG A 214 -12.71 -7.85 -40.91
CA ARG A 214 -13.39 -7.52 -42.18
C ARG A 214 -13.02 -8.46 -43.33
N GLY A 215 -11.94 -9.22 -43.21
CA GLY A 215 -11.53 -10.22 -44.20
C GLY A 215 -10.98 -9.62 -45.51
N ASP A 216 -10.71 -8.31 -45.55
CA ASP A 216 -10.31 -7.56 -46.74
C ASP A 216 -8.78 -7.42 -46.88
N PHE A 217 -8.01 -8.02 -45.96
CA PHE A 217 -6.54 -7.94 -45.89
C PHE A 217 -6.03 -6.50 -45.74
N LYS A 218 -6.88 -5.61 -45.22
CA LYS A 218 -6.57 -4.22 -44.89
C LYS A 218 -6.74 -4.02 -43.40
N ILE A 219 -5.95 -3.11 -42.82
CA ILE A 219 -6.06 -2.76 -41.40
C ILE A 219 -6.59 -1.34 -41.29
N TRP A 220 -7.76 -1.22 -40.68
CA TRP A 220 -8.41 0.06 -40.39
C TRP A 220 -7.87 0.69 -39.10
N SER A 221 -8.12 1.98 -38.87
CA SER A 221 -7.58 2.69 -37.70
C SER A 221 -8.06 2.11 -36.36
N ASP A 222 -9.28 1.57 -36.30
CA ASP A 222 -9.86 0.89 -35.13
C ASP A 222 -9.20 -0.47 -34.88
N GLU A 223 -9.00 -1.25 -35.96
CA GLU A 223 -8.29 -2.52 -35.91
C GLU A 223 -6.80 -2.34 -35.55
N PHE A 224 -6.19 -1.23 -35.96
CA PHE A 224 -4.82 -0.87 -35.60
C PHE A 224 -4.67 -0.56 -34.10
N GLU A 225 -5.65 0.12 -33.49
CA GLU A 225 -5.67 0.37 -32.04
C GLU A 225 -5.74 -0.94 -31.26
N GLU A 226 -6.65 -1.84 -31.64
CA GLU A 226 -6.80 -3.17 -31.02
C GLU A 226 -5.55 -4.03 -31.23
N LEU A 227 -4.92 -3.94 -32.40
CA LEU A 227 -3.65 -4.60 -32.69
C LEU A 227 -2.55 -4.13 -31.74
N CYS A 228 -2.37 -2.82 -31.58
CA CYS A 228 -1.37 -2.27 -30.67
C CYS A 228 -1.61 -2.71 -29.23
N ASP A 229 -2.87 -2.85 -28.80
CA ASP A 229 -3.23 -3.38 -27.48
C ASP A 229 -2.83 -4.87 -27.33
N VAL A 230 -3.04 -5.68 -28.36
CA VAL A 230 -2.62 -7.09 -28.37
C VAL A 230 -1.09 -7.20 -28.33
N ILE A 231 -0.38 -6.41 -29.13
CA ILE A 231 1.09 -6.39 -29.14
C ILE A 231 1.62 -5.97 -27.77
N ALA A 232 1.13 -4.87 -27.21
CA ALA A 232 1.60 -4.37 -25.91
C ALA A 232 1.47 -5.44 -24.82
N LYS A 233 0.34 -6.16 -24.82
CA LYS A 233 0.07 -7.25 -23.88
C LYS A 233 0.96 -8.48 -24.09
N GLU A 234 1.31 -8.78 -25.33
CA GLU A 234 2.24 -9.89 -25.65
C GLU A 234 3.69 -9.51 -25.27
N VAL A 235 4.08 -8.25 -25.46
CA VAL A 235 5.42 -7.73 -25.09
C VAL A 235 5.62 -7.69 -23.58
N GLU A 236 4.58 -7.38 -22.81
CA GLU A 236 4.61 -7.43 -21.34
C GLU A 236 4.57 -8.85 -20.78
N SER A 237 4.25 -9.85 -21.59
CA SER A 237 4.30 -11.24 -21.16
C SER A 237 5.76 -11.62 -20.96
N PRO A 238 6.14 -12.16 -19.77
CA PRO A 238 7.51 -12.61 -19.57
C PRO A 238 7.88 -13.60 -20.67
N PRO A 239 9.12 -13.56 -21.20
CA PRO A 239 9.53 -14.45 -22.28
C PRO A 239 9.21 -15.89 -21.85
N ASP A 240 8.64 -16.68 -22.77
CA ASP A 240 8.25 -18.08 -22.58
C ASP A 240 9.45 -18.93 -22.07
N LEU A 241 9.75 -18.81 -20.78
CA LEU A 241 10.69 -19.66 -20.04
C LEU A 241 10.14 -21.10 -19.94
N PHE A 242 8.88 -21.30 -20.36
CA PHE A 242 8.20 -22.59 -20.49
C PHE A 242 8.82 -23.54 -21.53
N GLN A 243 9.69 -23.06 -22.44
CA GLN A 243 10.34 -23.95 -23.42
C GLN A 243 11.60 -24.65 -22.91
N SER A 244 12.18 -24.26 -21.78
CA SER A 244 13.27 -25.03 -21.16
C SER A 244 12.73 -26.14 -20.24
N ARG A 245 11.72 -26.86 -20.72
CA ARG A 245 11.29 -28.10 -20.08
C ARG A 245 12.33 -29.15 -20.48
N ARG A 246 13.40 -29.28 -19.68
CA ARG A 246 14.24 -30.49 -19.72
C ARG A 246 13.28 -31.68 -19.73
N ARG A 247 13.55 -32.67 -20.60
CA ARG A 247 12.87 -33.97 -20.64
C ARG A 247 13.13 -34.72 -19.33
N MET A 248 12.56 -34.24 -18.24
CA MET A 248 12.55 -34.91 -16.97
C MET A 248 11.23 -35.68 -16.89
N SER A 249 11.27 -36.88 -16.33
CA SER A 249 10.18 -37.85 -16.40
C SER A 249 8.87 -37.23 -15.89
N LYS A 250 7.79 -37.32 -16.68
CA LYS A 250 6.46 -36.78 -16.32
C LYS A 250 5.97 -37.27 -14.96
N ASN A 251 6.46 -38.44 -14.52
CA ASN A 251 6.06 -39.10 -13.27
C ASN A 251 6.65 -38.43 -12.02
N GLU A 252 7.88 -37.91 -12.09
CA GLU A 252 8.54 -37.25 -10.94
C GLU A 252 7.96 -35.86 -10.68
N MET A 253 7.61 -35.15 -11.75
CA MET A 253 6.90 -33.86 -11.65
C MET A 253 5.49 -34.05 -11.09
N GLN A 254 4.82 -35.17 -11.42
CA GLN A 254 3.48 -35.47 -10.90
C GLN A 254 3.45 -35.59 -9.37
N PHE A 255 4.51 -36.14 -8.76
CA PHE A 255 4.59 -36.31 -7.30
C PHE A 255 4.57 -34.97 -6.54
N VAL A 256 5.42 -34.01 -6.93
CA VAL A 256 5.47 -32.69 -6.28
C VAL A 256 4.23 -31.84 -6.58
N THR A 257 3.57 -32.07 -7.72
CA THR A 257 2.30 -31.40 -8.02
C THR A 257 1.08 -32.04 -7.34
N HIS A 258 1.25 -33.18 -6.65
CA HIS A 258 0.13 -33.87 -6.03
C HIS A 258 -0.40 -33.08 -4.81
N PRO A 259 -1.74 -32.95 -4.64
CA PRO A 259 -2.31 -32.19 -3.52
C PRO A 259 -1.88 -32.72 -2.15
N VAL A 260 -1.68 -34.04 -2.02
CA VAL A 260 -1.21 -34.69 -0.78
C VAL A 260 0.15 -34.16 -0.34
N TYR A 261 1.10 -33.98 -1.27
CA TYR A 261 2.42 -33.43 -0.94
C TYR A 261 2.29 -32.02 -0.34
N THR A 262 1.38 -31.21 -0.89
CA THR A 262 1.10 -29.88 -0.36
C THR A 262 0.52 -29.95 1.07
N TYR A 263 -0.45 -30.83 1.32
CA TYR A 263 -1.00 -31.05 2.67
C TYR A 263 0.06 -31.54 3.68
N VAL A 264 0.99 -32.40 3.26
CA VAL A 264 2.08 -32.88 4.12
C VAL A 264 3.02 -31.73 4.48
N THR A 265 3.42 -30.90 3.51
CA THR A 265 4.26 -29.72 3.79
C THR A 265 3.57 -28.76 4.75
N TRP A 266 2.25 -28.57 4.64
CA TRP A 266 1.48 -27.75 5.58
C TRP A 266 1.42 -28.35 6.97
N ALA A 267 1.17 -29.66 7.09
CA ALA A 267 1.17 -30.35 8.38
C ALA A 267 2.53 -30.23 9.09
N LEU A 268 3.63 -30.37 8.35
CA LEU A 268 4.99 -30.17 8.88
C LEU A 268 5.21 -28.71 9.34
N THR A 269 4.75 -27.72 8.57
CA THR A 269 4.87 -26.31 9.00
C THR A 269 4.06 -26.02 10.26
N LEU A 270 2.87 -26.59 10.40
CA LEU A 270 2.05 -26.45 11.60
C LEU A 270 2.69 -27.15 12.81
N GLY A 271 3.25 -28.34 12.61
CA GLY A 271 4.02 -29.05 13.63
C GLY A 271 5.25 -28.27 14.10
N SER A 272 5.98 -27.64 13.18
CA SER A 272 7.13 -26.78 13.51
C SER A 272 6.72 -25.53 14.30
N LEU A 273 5.55 -24.95 14.01
CA LEU A 273 5.00 -23.82 14.75
C LEU A 273 4.59 -24.24 16.16
N ALA A 274 3.91 -25.39 16.31
CA ALA A 274 3.53 -25.91 17.61
C ALA A 274 4.76 -26.13 18.49
N ALA A 275 5.83 -26.72 17.94
CA ALA A 275 7.11 -26.88 18.63
C ALA A 275 7.69 -25.53 19.09
N ALA A 276 7.74 -24.53 18.20
CA ALA A 276 8.25 -23.19 18.52
C ALA A 276 7.42 -22.48 19.62
N ILE A 277 6.09 -22.60 19.61
CA ILE A 277 5.23 -22.04 20.65
C ILE A 277 5.45 -22.77 21.99
N THR A 278 5.58 -24.10 21.97
CA THR A 278 5.86 -24.86 23.20
C THR A 278 7.22 -24.53 23.80
N GLN A 279 8.21 -24.19 22.96
CA GLN A 279 9.55 -23.79 23.40
C GLN A 279 9.53 -22.50 24.24
N LEU A 280 8.58 -21.59 23.98
CA LEU A 280 8.45 -20.34 24.76
C LEU A 280 7.96 -20.58 26.20
N ASN A 281 7.22 -21.66 26.42
CA ASN A 281 6.56 -21.94 27.70
C ASN A 281 7.28 -22.99 28.55
N VAL A 282 8.31 -23.64 28.01
CA VAL A 282 8.97 -24.78 28.65
C VAL A 282 10.46 -24.50 28.81
N GLY A 283 10.95 -24.61 30.05
CA GLY A 283 12.37 -24.51 30.39
C GLY A 283 13.04 -25.88 30.60
N GLY A 284 14.37 -25.89 30.69
CA GLY A 284 15.15 -27.08 31.08
C GLY A 284 15.40 -28.08 29.93
N SER A 285 15.39 -29.38 30.25
CA SER A 285 15.74 -30.46 29.30
C SER A 285 14.79 -30.57 28.10
N ALA A 286 13.50 -30.28 28.31
CA ALA A 286 12.50 -30.27 27.25
C ALA A 286 12.75 -29.16 26.21
N GLN A 287 13.35 -28.03 26.62
CA GLN A 287 13.75 -26.97 25.69
C GLN A 287 14.84 -27.43 24.72
N VAL A 288 15.80 -28.25 25.20
CA VAL A 288 16.88 -28.82 24.38
C VAL A 288 16.35 -29.86 23.39
N LEU A 289 15.37 -30.67 23.82
CA LEU A 289 14.71 -31.64 22.95
C LEU A 289 13.89 -30.95 21.85
N LEU A 290 13.14 -29.90 22.19
CA LEU A 290 12.40 -29.09 21.21
C LEU A 290 13.33 -28.43 20.20
N LEU A 291 14.46 -27.86 20.65
CA LEU A 291 15.48 -27.29 19.76
C LEU A 291 16.02 -28.34 18.76
N SER A 292 16.17 -29.59 19.20
CA SER A 292 16.67 -30.70 18.38
C SER A 292 15.63 -31.12 17.32
N ILE A 293 14.36 -31.16 17.69
CA ILE A 293 13.23 -31.41 16.76
C ILE A 293 13.13 -30.28 15.73
N GLU A 294 13.32 -29.03 16.15
CA GLU A 294 13.30 -27.87 15.24
C GLU A 294 14.46 -27.88 14.23
N PHE A 295 15.65 -28.30 14.67
CA PHE A 295 16.78 -28.51 13.78
C PHE A 295 16.46 -29.58 12.72
N LEU A 296 15.79 -30.67 13.12
CA LEU A 296 15.31 -31.71 12.21
C LEU A 296 14.31 -31.13 11.19
N PHE A 297 13.32 -30.34 11.64
CA PHE A 297 12.39 -29.68 10.73
C PHE A 297 13.11 -28.77 9.74
N GLY A 298 14.10 -27.99 10.19
CA GLY A 298 14.93 -27.15 9.32
C GLY A 298 15.58 -27.94 8.17
N TRP A 299 16.12 -29.11 8.46
CA TRP A 299 16.71 -30.00 7.46
C TRP A 299 15.67 -30.62 6.52
N VAL A 300 14.53 -31.07 7.04
CA VAL A 300 13.43 -31.60 6.21
C VAL A 300 12.99 -30.56 5.18
N PHE A 301 12.86 -29.32 5.60
CA PHE A 301 12.50 -28.21 4.71
C PHE A 301 13.60 -27.80 3.74
N ALA A 302 14.88 -27.90 4.14
CA ALA A 302 16.00 -27.69 3.23
C ALA A 302 16.00 -28.73 2.11
N MET A 303 15.76 -30.00 2.46
CA MET A 303 15.64 -31.08 1.48
C MET A 303 14.42 -30.90 0.57
N ASP A 304 13.29 -30.46 1.12
CA ASP A 304 12.08 -30.13 0.36
C ASP A 304 12.36 -29.05 -0.71
N ALA A 305 13.06 -27.97 -0.32
CA ALA A 305 13.42 -26.89 -1.22
C ALA A 305 14.40 -27.36 -2.31
N LEU A 306 15.42 -28.15 -1.96
CA LEU A 306 16.37 -28.72 -2.92
C LEU A 306 15.68 -29.65 -3.92
N LEU A 307 14.75 -30.48 -3.46
CA LEU A 307 13.95 -31.37 -4.30
C LEU A 307 13.13 -30.56 -5.31
N LYS A 308 12.44 -29.50 -4.87
CA LYS A 308 11.68 -28.61 -5.75
C LYS A 308 12.57 -27.90 -6.78
N VAL A 309 13.74 -27.42 -6.37
CA VAL A 309 14.72 -26.77 -7.27
C VAL A 309 15.24 -27.76 -8.31
N TYR A 310 15.55 -28.99 -7.90
CA TYR A 310 16.00 -30.05 -8.81
C TYR A 310 14.92 -30.38 -9.85
N LEU A 311 13.67 -30.52 -9.40
CA LEU A 311 12.58 -30.98 -10.26
C LEU A 311 12.04 -29.88 -11.19
N GLN A 312 11.84 -28.65 -10.69
CA GLN A 312 11.29 -27.53 -11.46
C GLN A 312 12.37 -26.81 -12.26
N GLY A 313 13.63 -26.95 -11.87
CA GLY A 313 14.75 -26.17 -12.37
C GLY A 313 14.81 -24.78 -11.73
N TRP A 314 16.03 -24.27 -11.58
CA TRP A 314 16.32 -23.00 -10.88
C TRP A 314 15.42 -21.85 -11.34
N LYS A 315 15.31 -21.61 -12.65
CA LYS A 315 14.53 -20.48 -13.18
C LYS A 315 13.03 -20.58 -12.90
N SER A 316 12.44 -21.78 -12.97
CA SER A 316 11.01 -21.97 -12.70
C SER A 316 10.69 -21.97 -11.21
N TYR A 317 11.64 -22.34 -10.36
CA TYR A 317 11.46 -22.29 -8.92
C TYR A 317 11.39 -20.83 -8.43
N TRP A 318 12.32 -19.99 -8.91
CA TRP A 318 12.39 -18.56 -8.55
C TRP A 318 11.30 -17.70 -9.18
N SER A 319 10.56 -18.19 -10.18
CA SER A 319 9.42 -17.45 -10.74
C SER A 319 8.19 -17.48 -9.82
N SER A 320 8.09 -18.47 -8.94
CA SER A 320 7.02 -18.55 -7.94
C SER A 320 7.43 -17.78 -6.68
N THR A 321 6.69 -16.72 -6.36
CA THR A 321 6.96 -15.85 -5.20
C THR A 321 6.91 -16.60 -3.87
N LEU A 322 6.02 -17.57 -3.73
CA LEU A 322 5.91 -18.41 -2.54
C LEU A 322 7.09 -19.36 -2.37
N ASN A 323 7.58 -19.93 -3.47
CA ASN A 323 8.76 -20.80 -3.44
C ASN A 323 10.03 -20.01 -3.14
N ALA A 324 10.19 -18.83 -3.77
CA ALA A 324 11.30 -17.92 -3.50
C ALA A 324 11.31 -17.47 -2.02
N PHE A 325 10.15 -17.13 -1.46
CA PHE A 325 10.01 -16.80 -0.05
C PHE A 325 10.41 -17.97 0.87
N ASP A 326 9.87 -19.17 0.63
CA ASP A 326 10.17 -20.36 1.44
C ASP A 326 11.65 -20.75 1.39
N PHE A 327 12.30 -20.57 0.23
CA PHE A 327 13.74 -20.78 0.06
C PHE A 327 14.58 -19.80 0.87
N VAL A 328 14.25 -18.50 0.79
CA VAL A 328 14.96 -17.45 1.53
C VAL A 328 14.81 -17.64 3.04
N VAL A 329 13.60 -17.97 3.50
CA VAL A 329 13.34 -18.26 4.92
C VAL A 329 14.11 -19.51 5.36
N THR A 330 14.11 -20.57 4.57
CA THR A 330 14.85 -21.81 4.89
C THR A 330 16.36 -21.57 4.96
N LEU A 331 16.92 -20.79 4.03
CA LEU A 331 18.33 -20.39 4.06
C LEU A 331 18.66 -19.56 5.30
N LEU A 332 17.80 -18.61 5.66
CA LEU A 332 17.99 -17.76 6.84
C LEU A 332 17.95 -18.58 8.14
N ILE A 333 17.05 -19.56 8.24
CA ILE A 333 16.99 -20.49 9.39
C ILE A 333 18.28 -21.29 9.50
N LEU A 334 18.80 -21.83 8.39
CA LEU A 334 20.05 -22.59 8.39
C LEU A 334 21.25 -21.72 8.76
N ALA A 335 21.33 -20.51 8.20
CA ALA A 335 22.39 -19.56 8.50
C ALA A 335 22.40 -19.16 9.99
N LEU A 336 21.23 -18.88 10.55
CA LEU A 336 21.09 -18.57 11.98
C LEU A 336 21.43 -19.76 12.89
N HIS A 337 21.09 -21.00 12.50
CA HIS A 337 21.53 -22.19 13.24
C HIS A 337 23.04 -22.37 13.19
N PHE A 338 23.65 -22.15 12.02
CA PHE A 338 25.11 -22.21 11.87
C PHE A 338 25.78 -21.16 12.76
N ILE A 339 25.32 -19.91 12.74
CA ILE A 339 25.85 -18.83 13.60
C ILE A 339 25.67 -19.16 15.09
N SER A 340 24.52 -19.71 15.47
CA SER A 340 24.25 -20.12 16.86
C SER A 340 25.16 -21.26 17.33
N PHE A 341 25.71 -22.07 16.43
CA PHE A 341 26.65 -23.13 16.77
C PHE A 341 28.06 -22.60 17.07
N PHE A 342 28.48 -21.52 16.39
CA PHE A 342 29.81 -20.93 16.54
C PHE A 342 29.91 -19.81 17.60
N ASN A 343 28.79 -19.27 18.08
CA ASN A 343 28.78 -18.21 19.08
C ASN A 343 28.18 -18.68 20.41
N GLU A 344 28.99 -18.68 21.47
CA GLU A 344 28.56 -19.03 22.84
C GLU A 344 27.55 -18.01 23.43
N ASN A 345 27.54 -16.77 22.93
CA ASN A 345 26.55 -15.73 23.28
C ASN A 345 25.22 -15.93 22.50
N ALA A 346 24.63 -17.13 22.59
CA ALA A 346 23.53 -17.59 21.74
C ALA A 346 22.14 -16.98 22.06
N ARG A 347 21.94 -16.33 23.21
CA ARG A 347 20.60 -15.87 23.65
C ARG A 347 19.88 -14.93 22.66
N PRO A 348 20.53 -13.93 22.03
CA PRO A 348 19.87 -13.09 21.03
C PRO A 348 19.51 -13.88 19.76
N TRP A 349 20.39 -14.78 19.33
CA TRP A 349 20.23 -15.59 18.11
C TRP A 349 19.04 -16.55 18.18
N VAL A 350 18.76 -17.11 19.35
CA VAL A 350 17.56 -17.93 19.59
C VAL A 350 16.28 -17.12 19.39
N THR A 351 16.27 -15.84 19.78
CA THR A 351 15.11 -14.95 19.60
C THR A 351 14.90 -14.61 18.12
N TYR A 352 15.98 -14.33 17.38
CA TYR A 352 15.89 -14.12 15.92
C TYR A 352 15.45 -15.37 15.16
N LEU A 353 15.91 -16.55 15.59
CA LEU A 353 15.45 -17.84 15.05
C LEU A 353 13.94 -18.00 15.21
N LEU A 354 13.38 -17.71 16.39
CA LEU A 354 11.94 -17.77 16.64
C LEU A 354 11.15 -16.83 15.71
N LEU A 355 11.64 -15.60 15.52
CA LEU A 355 11.00 -14.63 14.61
C LEU A 355 11.00 -15.12 13.15
N VAL A 356 12.15 -15.61 12.66
CA VAL A 356 12.27 -16.11 11.27
C VAL A 356 11.44 -17.39 11.07
N ARG A 357 11.35 -18.25 12.08
CA ARG A 357 10.47 -19.43 12.05
C ARG A 357 9.01 -19.02 11.95
N GLY A 358 8.59 -17.98 12.68
CA GLY A 358 7.27 -17.37 12.56
C GLY A 358 6.98 -16.93 11.12
N LEU A 359 7.96 -16.39 10.39
CA LEU A 359 7.77 -15.99 8.98
C LEU A 359 7.39 -17.17 8.09
N ARG A 360 7.86 -18.38 8.38
CA ARG A 360 7.50 -19.58 7.61
C ARG A 360 5.99 -19.86 7.64
N THR A 361 5.31 -19.50 8.72
CA THR A 361 3.86 -19.67 8.83
C THR A 361 3.08 -18.83 7.82
N PHE A 362 3.67 -17.77 7.25
CA PHE A 362 3.05 -17.07 6.13
C PHE A 362 2.89 -17.97 4.90
N ALA A 363 3.67 -19.05 4.77
CA ALA A 363 3.43 -20.06 3.74
C ALA A 363 2.07 -20.76 3.94
N LEU A 364 1.53 -20.84 5.16
CA LEU A 364 0.17 -21.35 5.42
C LEU A 364 -0.91 -20.43 4.84
N VAL A 365 -0.61 -19.17 4.54
CA VAL A 365 -1.57 -18.30 3.82
C VAL A 365 -1.87 -18.85 2.42
N SER A 366 -0.98 -19.68 1.86
CA SER A 366 -1.21 -20.41 0.61
C SER A 366 -2.23 -21.56 0.72
N LEU A 367 -2.57 -22.02 1.95
CA LEU A 367 -3.57 -23.06 2.23
C LEU A 367 -4.96 -22.64 1.72
N ILE A 368 -5.35 -21.42 2.06
CA ILE A 368 -6.67 -20.90 1.72
C ILE A 368 -6.56 -20.12 0.43
N THR A 369 -7.15 -20.67 -0.63
CA THR A 369 -7.15 -20.08 -1.98
C THR A 369 -7.66 -18.63 -2.00
N ARG A 370 -8.60 -18.28 -1.10
CA ARG A 370 -9.10 -16.91 -0.91
C ARG A 370 -8.02 -15.98 -0.31
N TRP A 371 -7.33 -16.41 0.75
CA TRP A 371 -6.28 -15.60 1.38
C TRP A 371 -5.07 -15.41 0.46
N ARG A 372 -4.70 -16.46 -0.29
CA ARG A 372 -3.66 -16.35 -1.33
C ARG A 372 -3.97 -15.27 -2.36
N LEU A 373 -5.23 -15.19 -2.82
CA LEU A 373 -5.67 -14.12 -3.74
C LEU A 373 -5.50 -12.75 -3.10
N MET A 374 -5.93 -12.62 -1.85
CA MET A 374 -5.89 -11.37 -1.12
C MET A 374 -4.45 -10.89 -0.94
N VAL A 375 -3.52 -11.76 -0.55
CA VAL A 375 -2.10 -11.41 -0.39
C VAL A 375 -1.43 -11.08 -1.72
N GLN A 376 -1.67 -11.86 -2.78
CA GLN A 376 -1.15 -11.54 -4.12
C GLN A 376 -1.65 -10.18 -4.58
N THR A 377 -2.92 -9.88 -4.32
CA THR A 377 -3.51 -8.59 -4.63
C THR A 377 -2.86 -7.47 -3.82
N LEU A 378 -2.69 -7.64 -2.52
CA LEU A 378 -2.04 -6.65 -1.65
C LEU A 378 -0.61 -6.34 -2.10
N ILE A 379 0.18 -7.36 -2.44
CA ILE A 379 1.57 -7.16 -2.93
C ILE A 379 1.60 -6.32 -4.21
N ILE A 380 0.57 -6.44 -5.08
CA ILE A 380 0.46 -5.63 -6.30
C ILE A 380 -0.04 -4.21 -5.97
N VAL A 381 -0.95 -4.06 -5.01
CA VAL A 381 -1.56 -2.78 -4.63
C VAL A 381 -0.60 -1.89 -3.84
N ILE A 382 0.22 -2.44 -2.95
CA ILE A 382 1.18 -1.67 -2.13
C ILE A 382 2.06 -0.74 -2.99
N PRO A 383 2.82 -1.22 -3.99
CA PRO A 383 3.63 -0.33 -4.83
C PRO A 383 2.75 0.61 -5.66
N ALA A 384 1.53 0.21 -6.02
CA ALA A 384 0.58 1.08 -6.69
C ALA A 384 0.11 2.25 -5.81
N THR A 385 0.13 2.09 -4.48
CA THR A 385 -0.23 3.12 -3.49
C THR A 385 0.95 3.98 -3.05
N ALA A 386 2.18 3.61 -3.41
CA ALA A 386 3.38 4.33 -2.98
C ALA A 386 3.35 5.84 -3.27
N PRO A 387 2.84 6.36 -4.42
CA PRO A 387 2.81 7.80 -4.65
C PRO A 387 1.87 8.57 -3.72
N ILE A 388 0.78 7.95 -3.25
CA ILE A 388 -0.16 8.61 -2.33
C ILE A 388 0.28 8.48 -0.87
N LEU A 389 0.92 7.36 -0.51
CA LEU A 389 1.61 7.21 0.76
C LEU A 389 2.79 8.18 0.88
N ALA A 390 3.51 8.41 -0.23
CA ALA A 390 4.55 9.44 -0.28
C ALA A 390 3.96 10.84 -0.04
N LEU A 391 2.77 11.14 -0.57
CA LEU A 391 2.09 12.41 -0.29
C LEU A 391 1.77 12.56 1.21
N GLN A 392 1.24 11.51 1.87
CA GLN A 392 1.02 11.50 3.32
C GLN A 392 2.33 11.74 4.08
N PHE A 393 3.40 11.03 3.71
CA PHE A 393 4.72 11.20 4.31
C PHE A 393 5.23 12.64 4.16
N LEU A 394 5.07 13.26 2.99
CA LEU A 394 5.48 14.66 2.76
C LEU A 394 4.70 15.65 3.63
N VAL A 395 3.40 15.42 3.84
CA VAL A 395 2.60 16.24 4.76
C VAL A 395 3.08 16.08 6.20
N CYS A 396 3.32 14.84 6.65
CA CYS A 396 3.92 14.59 7.97
C CYS A 396 5.30 15.25 8.10
N SER A 397 6.14 15.18 7.08
CA SER A 397 7.46 15.84 7.06
C SER A 397 7.35 17.36 7.18
N MET A 398 6.40 17.98 6.48
CA MET A 398 6.18 19.43 6.58
C MET A 398 5.83 19.84 8.01
N PHE A 399 4.90 19.12 8.63
CA PHE A 399 4.56 19.36 10.03
C PHE A 399 5.70 19.02 10.98
N SER A 400 6.47 17.96 10.75
CA SER A 400 7.65 17.64 11.58
C SER A 400 8.70 18.74 11.56
N VAL A 401 9.00 19.34 10.40
CA VAL A 401 9.91 20.49 10.33
C VAL A 401 9.32 21.73 11.01
N LEU A 402 8.02 21.98 10.80
CA LEU A 402 7.34 23.08 11.51
C LEU A 402 7.36 22.88 13.03
N GLY A 403 7.09 21.68 13.51
CA GLY A 403 7.14 21.31 14.92
C GLY A 403 8.54 21.45 15.51
N MET A 404 9.59 21.10 14.77
CA MET A 404 10.98 21.34 15.21
C MET A 404 11.28 22.84 15.37
N HIS A 405 10.79 23.68 14.45
CA HIS A 405 10.99 25.14 14.56
C HIS A 405 10.18 25.77 15.70
N LEU A 406 8.98 25.25 15.98
CA LEU A 406 8.10 25.78 17.02
C LEU A 406 8.41 25.25 18.43
N PHE A 407 8.83 23.99 18.52
CA PHE A 407 8.90 23.27 19.80
C PHE A 407 10.24 22.56 20.07
N GLY A 408 11.25 22.80 19.24
CA GLY A 408 12.58 22.22 19.42
C GLY A 408 13.18 22.63 20.77
N GLY A 409 13.63 21.63 21.54
CA GLY A 409 14.28 21.82 22.85
C GLY A 409 13.33 22.02 24.03
N LEU A 410 12.01 22.05 23.81
CA LEU A 410 11.04 22.30 24.90
C LEU A 410 10.73 21.06 25.74
N VAL A 411 10.83 19.86 25.17
CA VAL A 411 10.49 18.60 25.85
C VAL A 411 11.76 17.77 25.98
N TYR A 412 12.15 17.46 27.22
CA TYR A 412 13.31 16.63 27.55
C TYR A 412 13.05 15.92 28.89
N GLU A 413 13.79 14.83 29.11
CA GLU A 413 13.67 14.00 30.31
C GLU A 413 13.92 14.80 31.58
N GLY A 414 12.97 14.80 32.51
CA GLY A 414 13.08 15.52 33.79
C GLY A 414 12.73 17.01 33.73
N ASN A 415 12.00 17.45 32.69
CA ASN A 415 11.51 18.83 32.63
C ASN A 415 10.41 19.09 33.69
N TYR A 416 10.68 20.01 34.62
CA TYR A 416 9.76 20.41 35.69
C TYR A 416 8.42 20.99 35.18
N ALA A 417 8.39 21.61 34.00
CA ALA A 417 7.15 22.16 33.42
C ALA A 417 6.13 21.07 33.03
N LEU A 418 6.59 19.83 32.88
CA LEU A 418 5.76 18.67 32.56
C LEU A 418 5.41 17.83 33.81
N ALA A 419 5.88 18.24 35.00
CA ALA A 419 5.63 17.53 36.24
C ALA A 419 4.11 17.47 36.54
N GLY A 420 3.59 16.26 36.77
CA GLY A 420 2.17 16.02 37.05
C GLY A 420 1.26 15.95 35.81
N THR A 421 1.80 16.06 34.60
CA THR A 421 1.02 15.86 33.36
C THR A 421 0.90 14.38 32.99
N GLU A 422 -0.21 14.00 32.34
CA GLU A 422 -0.40 12.63 31.83
C GLU A 422 0.72 12.24 30.84
N TYR A 423 1.25 13.22 30.10
CA TYR A 423 2.36 13.07 29.17
C TYR A 423 3.60 12.44 29.82
N LEU A 424 4.00 12.94 30.99
CA LEU A 424 5.15 12.43 31.73
C LEU A 424 4.86 11.04 32.33
N THR A 425 3.65 10.83 32.87
CA THR A 425 3.26 9.55 33.48
C THR A 425 3.27 8.38 32.49
N LEU A 426 3.02 8.65 31.21
CA LEU A 426 3.03 7.66 30.14
C LEU A 426 4.40 7.49 29.47
N GLY A 427 5.42 8.25 29.88
CA GLY A 427 6.77 8.19 29.29
C GLY A 427 6.82 8.69 27.85
N PHE A 428 5.99 9.67 27.49
CA PHE A 428 5.93 10.20 26.11
C PHE A 428 7.08 11.15 25.76
N GLU A 429 8.04 11.36 26.66
CA GLU A 429 9.22 12.21 26.44
C GLU A 429 10.06 11.81 25.23
N ALA A 430 10.02 10.51 24.86
CA ALA A 430 10.65 9.98 23.64
C ALA A 430 10.03 10.52 22.34
N PHE A 431 8.75 10.92 22.36
CA PHE A 431 8.02 11.45 21.21
C PHE A 431 8.04 12.98 21.21
N ASN A 432 9.20 13.54 20.89
CA ASN A 432 9.42 14.98 20.89
C ASN A 432 9.68 15.57 19.48
N TYR A 433 9.96 16.87 19.41
CA TYR A 433 10.30 17.64 18.20
C TYR A 433 11.75 18.18 18.26
N ASN A 434 12.65 17.51 19.00
CA ASN A 434 14.04 17.97 19.13
C ASN A 434 14.90 17.59 17.92
N ASP A 435 14.58 16.46 17.29
CA ASP A 435 15.24 15.95 16.09
C ASP A 435 14.21 15.46 15.06
N TYR A 436 14.64 15.36 13.81
CA TYR A 436 13.72 15.01 12.70
C TYR A 436 13.16 13.59 12.82
N ALA A 437 13.94 12.64 13.35
CA ALA A 437 13.48 11.25 13.48
C ALA A 437 12.40 11.14 14.57
N SER A 438 12.63 11.74 15.75
CA SER A 438 11.62 11.83 16.80
C SER A 438 10.41 12.63 16.33
N ALA A 439 10.61 13.77 15.64
CA ALA A 439 9.52 14.57 15.09
C ALA A 439 8.66 13.78 14.08
N MET A 440 9.26 12.90 13.29
CA MET A 440 8.54 12.01 12.38
C MET A 440 7.79 10.91 13.13
N ALA A 441 8.39 10.31 14.16
CA ALA A 441 7.73 9.34 15.02
C ALA A 441 6.52 9.95 15.76
N THR A 442 6.67 11.18 16.27
CA THR A 442 5.58 11.96 16.88
C THR A 442 4.47 12.22 15.87
N SER A 443 4.79 12.68 14.65
CA SER A 443 3.80 12.87 13.57
C SER A 443 3.09 11.56 13.19
N PHE A 444 3.80 10.42 13.20
CA PHE A 444 3.18 9.11 12.98
C PHE A 444 2.19 8.75 14.10
N ASN A 445 2.57 8.94 15.37
CA ASN A 445 1.66 8.72 16.49
C ASN A 445 0.42 9.63 16.45
N LEU A 446 0.60 10.89 16.03
CA LEU A 446 -0.53 11.80 15.78
C LEU A 446 -1.44 11.31 14.64
N CYS A 447 -0.88 10.69 13.60
CA CYS A 447 -1.67 10.08 12.51
C CYS A 447 -2.50 8.87 12.97
N VAL A 448 -2.04 8.15 13.98
CA VAL A 448 -2.77 7.02 14.58
C VAL A 448 -3.96 7.50 15.43
N VAL A 449 -3.99 8.79 15.81
CA VAL A 449 -5.09 9.45 16.56
C VAL A 449 -5.25 8.92 18.00
N ASN A 450 -4.49 7.91 18.43
CA ASN A 450 -4.59 7.42 19.79
C ASN A 450 -3.82 8.33 20.77
N LYS A 451 -4.47 8.74 21.87
CA LYS A 451 -3.90 9.65 22.91
C LYS A 451 -3.23 10.92 22.38
N TRP A 452 -3.61 11.38 21.19
CA TRP A 452 -3.01 12.56 20.56
C TRP A 452 -3.22 13.84 21.37
N TYR A 453 -4.35 13.93 22.10
CA TYR A 453 -4.64 15.07 22.99
C TYR A 453 -3.66 15.15 24.17
N VAL A 454 -3.09 14.02 24.62
CA VAL A 454 -2.08 13.99 25.70
C VAL A 454 -0.78 14.64 25.22
N ILE A 455 -0.38 14.38 23.97
CA ILE A 455 0.77 15.04 23.33
C ILE A 455 0.48 16.54 23.21
N MET A 456 -0.70 16.89 22.70
CA MET A 456 -1.13 18.29 22.58
C MET A 456 -1.10 19.04 23.93
N ASP A 457 -1.63 18.44 25.00
CA ASP A 457 -1.65 19.05 26.34
C ASP A 457 -0.26 19.10 26.98
N GLY A 458 0.59 18.11 26.74
CA GLY A 458 2.00 18.14 27.16
C GLY A 458 2.75 19.32 26.54
N TYR A 459 2.55 19.57 25.24
CA TYR A 459 3.13 20.73 24.57
C TYR A 459 2.50 22.07 24.98
N ALA A 460 1.20 22.09 25.30
CA ALA A 460 0.55 23.27 25.86
C ALA A 460 1.09 23.64 27.25
N ALA A 461 1.39 22.64 28.08
CA ALA A 461 2.06 22.83 29.36
C ALA A 461 3.51 23.31 29.19
N ALA A 462 4.28 22.65 28.32
CA ALA A 462 5.69 23.00 28.08
C ALA A 462 5.88 24.42 27.49
N THR A 463 4.97 24.87 26.63
CA THR A 463 4.99 26.23 26.05
C THR A 463 4.33 27.28 26.93
N ASN A 464 3.65 26.86 28.01
CA ASN A 464 2.77 27.70 28.84
C ASN A 464 1.77 28.53 27.99
N SER A 465 1.32 27.98 26.86
CA SER A 465 0.49 28.68 25.88
C SER A 465 -0.58 27.77 25.31
N ARG A 466 -1.83 28.25 25.31
CA ARG A 466 -2.98 27.55 24.72
C ARG A 466 -2.93 27.51 23.19
N TRP A 467 -2.17 28.42 22.56
CA TRP A 467 -2.08 28.56 21.11
C TRP A 467 -1.35 27.39 20.44
N SER A 468 -0.47 26.69 21.17
CA SER A 468 0.20 25.47 20.72
C SER A 468 -0.78 24.38 20.29
N ARG A 469 -1.99 24.34 20.87
CA ARG A 469 -3.05 23.38 20.54
C ARG A 469 -3.51 23.49 19.09
N ILE A 470 -3.48 24.69 18.50
CA ILE A 470 -3.89 24.93 17.11
C ILE A 470 -3.01 24.15 16.14
N TYR A 471 -1.70 24.01 16.44
CA TYR A 471 -0.80 23.21 15.62
C TYR A 471 -1.29 21.76 15.52
N PHE A 472 -1.62 21.13 16.64
CA PHE A 472 -2.09 19.73 16.68
C PHE A 472 -3.48 19.57 16.06
N MET A 473 -4.40 20.53 16.27
CA MET A 473 -5.71 20.52 15.63
C MET A 473 -5.60 20.66 14.10
N THR A 474 -4.70 21.52 13.62
CA THR A 474 -4.45 21.71 12.19
C THR A 474 -3.77 20.48 11.58
N PHE A 475 -2.83 19.86 12.31
CA PHE A 475 -2.24 18.58 11.93
C PHE A 475 -3.32 17.52 11.76
N TRP A 476 -4.20 17.36 12.74
CA TRP A 476 -5.28 16.38 12.65
C TRP A 476 -6.21 16.65 11.46
N ALA A 477 -6.64 17.91 11.25
CA ALA A 477 -7.53 18.26 10.15
C ALA A 477 -6.90 17.95 8.77
N ILE A 478 -5.64 18.33 8.56
CA ILE A 478 -4.97 18.17 7.26
C ILE A 478 -4.46 16.73 7.09
N ALA A 479 -3.64 16.24 8.03
CA ALA A 479 -2.92 14.97 7.89
C ALA A 479 -3.81 13.74 8.11
N VAL A 480 -4.81 13.83 8.99
CA VAL A 480 -5.67 12.70 9.35
C VAL A 480 -7.00 12.79 8.62
N VAL A 481 -7.79 13.83 8.86
CA VAL A 481 -9.15 13.91 8.30
C VAL A 481 -9.12 14.06 6.79
N PHE A 482 -8.17 14.80 6.24
CA PHE A 482 -8.09 15.00 4.80
C PHE A 482 -7.17 13.99 4.10
N THR A 483 -5.86 14.04 4.33
CA THR A 483 -4.92 13.27 3.50
C THR A 483 -4.94 11.77 3.79
N LEU A 484 -5.07 11.33 5.04
CA LEU A 484 -5.20 9.91 5.36
C LEU A 484 -6.49 9.32 4.77
N ASN A 485 -7.61 10.06 4.81
CA ASN A 485 -8.85 9.62 4.16
C ASN A 485 -8.71 9.51 2.64
N VAL A 486 -7.95 10.40 1.99
CA VAL A 486 -7.60 10.27 0.56
C VAL A 486 -6.76 9.00 0.30
N VAL A 487 -5.80 8.67 1.18
CA VAL A 487 -5.02 7.43 1.09
C VAL A 487 -5.92 6.20 1.21
N VAL A 488 -6.81 6.17 2.21
CA VAL A 488 -7.76 5.07 2.43
C VAL A 488 -8.71 4.91 1.25
N ALA A 489 -9.20 6.03 0.69
CA ALA A 489 -10.05 6.01 -0.50
C ALA A 489 -9.34 5.38 -1.70
N PHE A 490 -8.09 5.79 -1.96
CA PHE A 490 -7.29 5.22 -3.03
C PHE A 490 -6.97 3.74 -2.81
N PHE A 491 -6.55 3.38 -1.59
CA PHE A 491 -6.20 2.01 -1.25
C PHE A 491 -7.41 1.08 -1.41
N THR A 492 -8.58 1.51 -0.94
CA THR A 492 -9.84 0.76 -1.08
C THR A 492 -10.19 0.55 -2.56
N GLU A 493 -10.11 1.60 -3.39
CA GLU A 493 -10.41 1.47 -4.84
C GLU A 493 -9.40 0.57 -5.56
N ALA A 494 -8.11 0.69 -5.23
CA ALA A 494 -7.07 -0.14 -5.82
C ALA A 494 -7.25 -1.62 -5.45
N LEU A 495 -7.58 -1.89 -4.18
CA LEU A 495 -7.82 -3.23 -3.66
C LEU A 495 -9.07 -3.86 -4.28
N THR A 496 -10.21 -3.17 -4.27
CA THR A 496 -11.47 -3.69 -4.85
C THR A 496 -11.33 -3.97 -6.33
N CYS A 497 -10.69 -3.06 -7.08
CA CYS A 497 -10.47 -3.24 -8.51
C CYS A 497 -9.59 -4.47 -8.80
N GLN A 498 -8.51 -4.68 -8.05
CA GLN A 498 -7.66 -5.84 -8.25
C GLN A 498 -8.31 -7.16 -7.81
N MET A 499 -9.04 -7.15 -6.68
CA MET A 499 -9.76 -8.34 -6.23
C MET A 499 -10.78 -8.78 -7.28
N GLU A 500 -11.57 -7.85 -7.82
CA GLU A 500 -12.56 -8.17 -8.85
C GLU A 500 -11.92 -8.70 -10.14
N LYS A 501 -10.74 -8.18 -10.53
CA LYS A 501 -9.98 -8.75 -11.66
C LYS A 501 -9.51 -10.17 -11.38
N ALA A 502 -8.93 -10.39 -10.22
CA ALA A 502 -8.39 -11.69 -9.84
C ALA A 502 -9.53 -12.75 -9.77
N GLU A 503 -10.72 -12.36 -9.31
CA GLU A 503 -11.92 -13.19 -9.35
C GLU A 503 -12.40 -13.48 -10.78
N ARG A 504 -12.45 -12.47 -11.66
CA ARG A 504 -12.81 -12.65 -13.07
C ARG A 504 -11.87 -13.59 -13.81
N ILE A 505 -10.56 -13.51 -13.53
CA ILE A 505 -9.56 -14.42 -14.13
C ILE A 505 -9.83 -15.85 -13.68
N ARG A 506 -10.02 -16.07 -12.38
CA ARG A 506 -10.35 -17.40 -11.84
C ARG A 506 -11.66 -17.95 -12.37
N ALA A 507 -12.69 -17.12 -12.50
CA ALA A 507 -13.97 -17.54 -13.09
C ALA A 507 -13.81 -18.01 -14.54
N ARG A 508 -12.94 -17.37 -15.32
CA ARG A 508 -12.61 -17.79 -16.69
C ARG A 508 -11.82 -19.09 -16.72
N GLU A 509 -10.85 -19.27 -15.82
CA GLU A 509 -10.08 -20.52 -15.70
C GLU A 509 -10.98 -21.71 -15.32
N MET A 510 -11.91 -21.51 -14.38
CA MET A 510 -12.86 -22.56 -13.99
C MET A 510 -13.78 -22.96 -15.15
N ARG A 511 -14.31 -21.99 -15.91
CA ARG A 511 -15.12 -22.27 -17.11
C ARG A 511 -14.33 -23.07 -18.15
N ARG A 512 -13.09 -22.68 -18.41
CA ARG A 512 -12.22 -23.37 -19.36
C ARG A 512 -11.92 -24.81 -18.93
N ASN A 513 -11.61 -25.04 -17.65
CA ASN A 513 -11.37 -26.39 -17.14
C ASN A 513 -12.63 -27.28 -17.24
N GLN A 514 -13.82 -26.70 -17.07
CA GLN A 514 -15.10 -27.39 -17.30
C GLN A 514 -15.33 -27.72 -18.78
N GLU A 515 -15.00 -26.81 -19.70
CA GLU A 515 -15.06 -27.05 -21.14
C GLU A 515 -14.06 -28.13 -21.59
N GLU A 516 -12.84 -28.13 -21.05
CA GLU A 516 -11.81 -29.14 -21.36
C GLU A 516 -12.17 -30.53 -20.81
N THR A 517 -12.91 -30.63 -19.71
CA THR A 517 -13.39 -31.91 -19.16
C THR A 517 -14.66 -32.43 -19.82
N SER A 518 -15.46 -31.56 -20.45
CA SER A 518 -16.70 -31.94 -21.16
C SER A 518 -16.53 -32.15 -22.67
N ALA A 519 -15.41 -31.72 -23.26
CA ALA A 519 -15.12 -31.96 -24.67
C ALA A 519 -14.67 -33.41 -24.92
N PRO A 520 -15.27 -34.16 -25.88
CA PRO A 520 -14.77 -35.48 -26.27
C PRO A 520 -13.37 -35.34 -26.86
N VAL A 521 -12.50 -36.33 -26.59
CA VAL A 521 -11.10 -36.41 -27.04
C VAL A 521 -11.01 -36.47 -28.57
N ARG A 522 -11.20 -35.34 -29.24
CA ARG A 522 -10.78 -35.15 -30.63
C ARG A 522 -9.33 -34.68 -30.60
N ARG A 523 -8.42 -35.51 -31.13
CA ARG A 523 -7.04 -35.13 -31.45
C ARG A 523 -7.06 -33.82 -32.25
N ARG A 524 -6.87 -32.69 -31.58
CA ARG A 524 -6.60 -31.42 -32.24
C ARG A 524 -5.11 -31.39 -32.59
N SER A 525 -4.82 -31.69 -33.84
CA SER A 525 -3.61 -31.23 -34.51
C SER A 525 -3.63 -29.70 -34.53
N GLY A 526 -2.64 -29.09 -33.86
CA GLY A 526 -2.21 -27.70 -34.08
C GLY A 526 -3.19 -26.60 -33.68
N LEU A 527 -3.16 -26.16 -32.42
CA LEU A 527 -3.19 -24.73 -32.06
C LEU A 527 -2.97 -24.58 -30.55
N ASN A 528 -1.71 -24.42 -30.13
CA ASN A 528 -1.41 -23.94 -28.78
C ASN A 528 -1.46 -22.41 -28.83
N LEU A 529 -2.58 -21.80 -28.44
CA LEU A 529 -2.56 -20.39 -28.06
C LEU A 529 -1.65 -20.23 -26.83
N PRO A 530 -0.77 -19.23 -26.80
CA PRO A 530 0.12 -19.02 -25.67
C PRO A 530 -0.68 -18.68 -24.41
N PHE A 531 -0.12 -19.13 -23.31
CA PHE A 531 -0.56 -18.94 -21.94
C PHE A 531 -0.74 -17.43 -21.67
N ARG A 532 -1.93 -16.99 -21.24
CA ARG A 532 -2.15 -15.62 -20.77
C ARG A 532 -1.53 -15.50 -19.38
N VAL A 533 -0.21 -15.35 -19.31
CA VAL A 533 0.52 -15.18 -18.06
C VAL A 533 0.07 -13.86 -17.43
N THR A 534 -0.28 -13.91 -16.16
CA THR A 534 -0.63 -12.74 -15.33
C THR A 534 0.55 -11.78 -15.24
N ARG A 535 0.45 -10.70 -16.03
CA ARG A 535 0.85 -9.29 -15.79
C ARG A 535 1.73 -9.05 -14.55
N SER A 536 2.97 -8.58 -14.74
CA SER A 536 3.61 -7.68 -13.76
C SER A 536 3.07 -6.27 -14.02
N LEU A 537 1.99 -5.92 -13.32
CA LEU A 537 1.28 -4.65 -13.53
C LEU A 537 2.17 -3.44 -13.23
N SER A 538 2.43 -2.63 -14.26
CA SER A 538 2.86 -1.25 -14.08
C SER A 538 1.75 -0.46 -13.37
N TYR A 539 2.14 0.54 -12.58
CA TYR A 539 1.23 1.44 -11.84
C TYR A 539 0.05 1.93 -12.70
N TYR A 540 0.23 2.18 -13.99
CA TYR A 540 -0.79 2.76 -14.89
C TYR A 540 -1.84 1.78 -15.41
N ASP A 541 -1.48 0.51 -15.40
CA ASP A 541 -2.26 -0.58 -15.94
C ASP A 541 -3.40 -0.99 -14.99
N LEU A 542 -3.21 -0.72 -13.70
CA LEU A 542 -4.27 -0.78 -12.69
C LEU A 542 -5.26 0.37 -12.89
N TYR A 543 -4.77 1.54 -13.29
CA TYR A 543 -5.56 2.76 -13.45
C TYR A 543 -6.49 2.72 -14.67
N GLU A 544 -6.04 2.22 -15.84
CA GLU A 544 -6.91 2.10 -17.03
C GLU A 544 -8.15 1.22 -16.77
N ASP A 545 -7.97 0.15 -16.00
CA ASP A 545 -9.06 -0.78 -15.69
C ASP A 545 -10.04 -0.27 -14.61
N ILE A 546 -9.62 0.65 -13.72
CA ILE A 546 -10.51 1.31 -12.75
C ILE A 546 -11.59 2.11 -13.51
N VAL A 547 -11.25 2.64 -14.68
CA VAL A 547 -12.09 3.62 -15.39
C VAL A 547 -12.91 3.01 -16.51
N LYS A 548 -12.53 1.85 -17.07
CA LYS A 548 -13.42 1.09 -17.95
C LYS A 548 -14.70 0.56 -17.25
N LYS A 549 -14.83 0.72 -15.93
CA LYS A 549 -15.98 0.26 -15.13
C LYS A 549 -16.87 1.38 -14.58
N THR A 550 -16.44 2.63 -14.70
CA THR A 550 -17.22 3.84 -14.42
C THR A 550 -17.69 4.40 -15.74
#